data_AF-A0A662SBX5-F1
#
_entry.id   AF-A0A662SBX5-F1
#
_cell.length_a   1.000
_cell.length_b   1.000
_cell.length_c   1.000
_cell.angle_alpha   90.00
_cell.angle_beta   90.00
_cell.angle_gamma   90.00
#
_symmetry.space_group_name_H-M   'P 1'
#
loop_
_entity.id
_entity.type
_entity.pdbx_description
1 polymer ?
#
loop_
_entity_poly.entity_id
_entity_poly.type
_entity_poly.pdbx_seq_one_letter_code
_entity_poly.pdbx_strand_id
1 'polypeptide(L)' 'MKLQRHPANPILLPDPTSDWECYNVFNPGVLYHNGLFHMF' A
#
# COMPACT_ATOMS: atom_id res chain seq x y z
N MET A 1 -7.20 23.35 1.69
CA MET A 1 -7.82 22.00 1.51
C MET A 1 -7.44 21.12 2.68
N LYS A 2 -8.41 20.51 3.39
CA LYS A 2 -8.14 19.57 4.49
C LYS A 2 -8.30 18.15 3.96
N LEU A 3 -7.20 17.42 3.83
CA LEU A 3 -7.22 16.01 3.46
C LEU A 3 -7.58 15.15 4.68
N GLN A 4 -8.47 14.18 4.49
CA GLN A 4 -8.78 13.18 5.50
C GLN A 4 -7.96 11.92 5.23
N ARG A 5 -7.21 11.45 6.22
CA ARG A 5 -6.47 10.19 6.12
C ARG A 5 -7.44 9.03 6.37
N HIS A 6 -7.26 7.95 5.63
CA HIS A 6 -7.99 6.73 5.88
C HIS A 6 -7.58 6.15 7.26
N PRO A 7 -8.52 5.66 8.09
CA PRO A 7 -8.20 5.13 9.42
C PRO A 7 -7.34 3.85 9.37
N ALA A 8 -7.38 3.11 8.27
CA ALA A 8 -6.54 1.92 8.08
C ALA A 8 -5.09 2.22 7.67
N ASN A 9 -4.67 3.49 7.58
CA ASN A 9 -3.27 3.79 7.30
C ASN A 9 -2.35 3.33 8.46
N PRO A 10 -1.18 2.75 8.18
CA PRO A 10 -0.64 2.40 6.85
C PRO A 10 -1.37 1.23 6.20
N ILE A 11 -1.68 1.35 4.89
CA ILE A 11 -2.43 0.31 4.16
C ILE A 11 -1.58 -0.96 3.97
N LEU A 12 -0.26 -0.83 3.89
CA LEU A 12 0.69 -1.92 3.78
C LEU A 12 1.88 -1.67 4.71
N LEU A 13 2.35 -2.72 5.37
CA LEU A 13 3.52 -2.72 6.25
C LEU A 13 4.47 -3.84 5.81
N PRO A 14 5.79 -3.71 6.06
CA PRO A 14 6.75 -4.78 5.78
C PRO A 14 6.34 -6.07 6.49
N ASP A 15 6.47 -7.19 5.80
CA ASP A 15 6.30 -8.51 6.39
C ASP A 15 7.67 -9.08 6.80
N PRO A 16 7.99 -9.18 8.10
CA PRO A 16 9.28 -9.70 8.56
C PRO A 16 9.49 -11.19 8.26
N THR A 17 8.46 -11.92 7.82
CA THR A 17 8.55 -13.32 7.40
C THR A 17 8.85 -13.48 5.90
N SER A 18 8.84 -12.38 5.14
CA SER A 18 9.08 -12.32 3.70
C SER A 18 10.39 -11.61 3.39
N ASP A 19 11.44 -12.35 3.03
CA ASP A 19 12.79 -11.80 2.79
C ASP A 19 12.83 -10.69 1.73
N TRP A 20 11.88 -10.69 0.79
CA TRP A 20 11.78 -9.70 -0.27
C TRP A 20 11.33 -8.32 0.22
N GLU A 21 10.36 -8.29 1.14
CA GLU A 21 9.66 -7.05 1.53
C GLU A 21 9.84 -6.68 3.01
N CYS A 22 10.65 -7.44 3.75
CA CYS A 22 10.79 -7.33 5.22
C CYS A 22 11.34 -6.00 5.73
N TYR A 23 12.04 -5.23 4.89
CA TYR A 23 12.61 -3.95 5.31
C TYR A 23 11.68 -2.78 5.03
N ASN A 24 11.16 -2.64 3.80
CA ASN A 24 10.36 -1.49 3.39
C ASN A 24 9.40 -1.85 2.25
N VAL A 25 8.17 -1.35 2.35
CA VAL A 25 7.14 -1.34 1.29
C VAL A 25 6.56 0.05 1.20
N PHE A 26 6.84 0.74 0.10
CA PHE A 26 6.49 2.14 -0.09
C PHE A 26 6.54 2.52 -1.58
N ASN A 27 6.01 3.71 -1.91
CA ASN A 27 5.96 4.28 -3.25
C ASN A 27 5.22 3.42 -4.31
N PRO A 28 3.99 2.94 -4.03
CA PRO A 28 3.32 2.09 -5.01
C PRO A 28 2.80 2.88 -6.21
N GLY A 29 2.73 2.21 -7.36
CA GLY A 29 1.85 2.60 -8.46
C GLY A 29 0.44 2.09 -8.22
N VAL A 30 -0.59 2.85 -8.61
CA VAL A 30 -2.00 2.41 -8.48
C VAL A 30 -2.71 2.47 -9.83
N LEU A 31 -3.31 1.34 -10.24
CA LEU A 31 -4.11 1.20 -11.44
C LEU A 31 -5.53 0.73 -11.09
N TYR A 32 -6.55 1.34 -11.71
CA TYR A 32 -7.91 0.81 -11.65
C TYR A 32 -8.18 -0.11 -12.84
N HIS A 33 -8.48 -1.38 -12.58
CA HIS A 33 -8.73 -2.38 -13.61
C HIS A 33 -9.76 -3.42 -13.14
N ASN A 34 -10.76 -3.69 -13.97
CA ASN A 34 -11.84 -4.67 -13.71
C ASN A 34 -12.54 -4.50 -12.35
N GLY A 35 -12.86 -3.27 -11.96
CA GLY A 35 -13.58 -3.00 -10.71
C GLY A 35 -12.72 -2.93 -9.45
N LEU A 36 -11.39 -3.08 -9.59
CA LEU A 36 -10.45 -3.14 -8.46
C LEU A 36 -9.32 -2.13 -8.64
N PHE A 37 -8.81 -1.63 -7.51
CA PHE A 37 -7.54 -0.90 -7.45
C PHE A 37 -6.41 -1.90 -7.22
N HIS A 38 -5.44 -1.92 -8.12
CA HIS A 38 -4.25 -2.74 -8.05
C HIS A 38 -3.08 -1.86 -7.64
N MET A 39 -2.38 -2.27 -6.59
CA MET A 39 -1.23 -1.58 -6.03
C MET A 39 0.02 -2.40 -6.36
N PHE A 40 0.98 -1.78 -7.05
CA PHE A 40 2.24 -2.40 -7.50
C PHE A 40 3.44 -1.76 -6.82
#